data_AF-A0AAV0DI58-F1
#
_entry.id   AF-A0AAV0DI58-F1
#
_cell.length_a   1.000
_cell.length_b   1.000
_cell.length_c   1.000
_cell.angle_alpha   90.00
_cell.angle_beta   90.00
_cell.angle_gamma   90.00
#
_symmetry.space_group_name_H-M   'P 1'
#
loop_
_entity.id
_entity.type
_entity.pdbx_description
1 polymer ?
#
loop_
_entity_poly.entity_id
_entity_poly.type
_entity_poly.pdbx_seq_one_letter_code
_entity_poly.pdbx_strand_id
1 'polypeptide(L)'
;MSKSEKLHDLITEQETKHRLDGNGDGEIEEEDDFAAETVECHISFPNFPGGSETFEAAAKFCYGVKIDLSASNVASLRCAGEYLAMTEEYAEENLISKTERFFSQTVVKSIKDSIKTLSSCEKLLPLAETLGIVQRCIDAIAANASSADPSLFGWPVSDGASNRKGIVNRSFWNGVEANTRGKGISRDRGTEDSWYEELGHLRLPLFKRLILAMKGQRLNPEVIENCLISYAQRSIPGLSRSNRKPSSSAIPDENEQRQILETIVANLPAVKSSRASSTTRILFGLLRAANILDASENCRSGLERKIGSQLEQATLDDLLLPSFSHQNETLYDVDCVERILGHFLSGLEDQSANGGDEGGDETNNSRSSSVMLVGKLIDGYLSEISVDSNLKPEKFCELAVSLPDQARLLEDGLYRAVDVYLKVITPYNVIVYIKRTLVRFLKRIRFMIS
;
A
#
# COMPACT_ATOMS: atom_id res chain seq x y z
N MET A 1 3.51 41.03 -25.82
CA MET A 1 4.84 40.46 -26.13
C MET A 1 4.83 39.01 -25.67
N SER A 2 5.27 38.07 -26.52
CA SER A 2 5.43 36.66 -26.16
C SER A 2 6.12 36.59 -24.79
N LYS A 3 5.58 35.93 -23.76
CA LYS A 3 6.28 35.77 -22.48
C LYS A 3 7.37 34.68 -22.51
N SER A 4 7.68 34.17 -23.70
CA SER A 4 8.64 33.11 -23.95
C SER A 4 9.73 33.64 -24.86
N GLU A 5 10.96 33.59 -24.36
CA GLU A 5 12.17 33.89 -25.12
C GLU A 5 12.29 32.96 -26.32
N LYS A 6 12.20 31.64 -26.09
CA LYS A 6 12.34 30.65 -27.15
C LYS A 6 11.30 30.78 -28.26
N LEU A 7 10.03 31.06 -27.93
CA LEU A 7 9.02 31.31 -28.96
C LEU A 7 9.32 32.59 -29.73
N HIS A 8 9.78 33.64 -29.04
CA HIS A 8 10.15 34.89 -29.69
C HIS A 8 11.30 34.69 -30.69
N ASP A 9 12.33 33.96 -30.29
CA ASP A 9 13.49 33.65 -31.13
C ASP A 9 13.11 32.80 -32.34
N LEU A 10 12.32 31.73 -32.15
CA LEU A 10 11.90 30.86 -33.25
C LEU A 10 11.04 31.58 -34.28
N ILE A 11 10.13 32.44 -33.82
CA ILE A 11 9.29 33.26 -34.70
C ILE A 11 10.17 34.26 -35.46
N THR A 12 11.09 34.93 -34.77
CA THR A 12 12.00 35.92 -35.37
C THR A 12 12.96 35.27 -36.39
N GLU A 13 13.47 34.07 -36.10
CA GLU A 13 14.31 33.30 -37.02
C GLU A 13 13.54 32.86 -38.28
N GLN A 14 12.27 32.46 -38.14
CA GLN A 14 11.45 32.12 -39.31
C GLN A 14 11.10 33.36 -40.14
N GLU A 15 10.73 34.47 -39.51
CA GLU A 15 10.43 35.73 -40.20
C GLU A 15 11.66 36.27 -40.95
N THR A 16 12.86 36.13 -40.37
CA THR A 16 14.11 36.55 -41.02
C THR A 16 14.53 35.64 -42.17
N LYS A 17 14.39 34.31 -42.05
CA LYS A 17 14.63 33.36 -43.16
C LYS A 17 13.70 33.64 -44.34
N HIS A 18 12.41 33.86 -44.08
CA HIS A 18 11.46 34.18 -45.14
C HIS A 18 11.80 35.50 -45.87
N ARG A 19 12.25 36.53 -45.14
CA ARG A 19 12.70 37.79 -45.77
C ARG A 19 13.92 37.62 -46.68
N LEU A 20 14.77 36.64 -46.42
CA LEU A 20 15.94 36.35 -47.24
C LEU A 20 15.58 35.51 -48.48
N ASP A 21 14.65 34.55 -48.36
CA ASP A 21 14.20 33.72 -49.48
C ASP A 21 13.29 34.49 -50.47
N GLY A 22 12.57 35.51 -50.02
CA GLY A 22 11.73 36.36 -50.87
C GLY A 22 12.48 37.41 -51.70
N ASN A 23 13.81 37.50 -51.59
CA ASN A 23 14.62 38.55 -52.23
C ASN A 23 15.61 38.00 -53.28
N GLY A 24 15.36 36.79 -53.80
CA GLY A 24 16.09 36.19 -54.92
C GLY A 24 15.55 36.65 -56.27
N ASP A 25 16.32 37.49 -56.95
CA ASP A 25 16.31 37.87 -58.37
C ASP A 25 15.13 37.34 -59.23
N GLY A 26 14.13 38.19 -59.45
CA GLY A 26 13.11 38.05 -60.48
C GLY A 26 12.68 39.43 -60.97
N GLU A 27 12.93 39.69 -62.25
CA GLU A 27 12.64 40.95 -62.93
C GLU A 27 11.17 41.38 -62.79
N ILE A 28 10.97 42.69 -62.73
CA ILE A 28 9.67 43.37 -62.65
C ILE A 28 8.90 43.10 -63.94
N GLU A 29 7.79 42.36 -63.86
CA GLU A 29 6.67 42.49 -64.80
C GLU A 29 5.36 42.69 -64.01
N GLU A 30 4.54 43.60 -64.53
CA GLU A 30 3.38 44.23 -63.89
C GLU A 30 2.12 43.34 -63.83
N GLU A 31 1.30 43.63 -62.81
CA GLU A 31 -0.16 43.38 -62.68
C GLU A 31 -0.69 41.95 -62.88
N ASP A 32 -0.94 41.25 -61.76
CA ASP A 32 -2.17 40.46 -61.58
C ASP A 32 -2.50 40.28 -60.09
N ASP A 33 -3.80 40.20 -59.78
CA ASP A 33 -4.45 40.13 -58.46
C ASP A 33 -3.61 39.48 -57.33
N PHE A 34 -3.08 40.28 -56.40
CA PHE A 34 -2.50 39.78 -55.15
C PHE A 34 -3.63 39.28 -54.21
N ALA A 35 -4.12 38.07 -54.46
CA ALA A 35 -4.60 37.25 -53.37
C ALA A 35 -3.40 37.07 -52.43
N ALA A 36 -3.43 37.74 -51.28
CA ALA A 36 -2.44 37.53 -50.24
C ALA A 36 -2.49 36.06 -49.81
N GLU A 37 -1.66 35.22 -50.43
CA GLU A 37 -1.37 33.88 -49.92
C GLU A 37 -0.84 34.09 -48.50
N THR A 38 -1.68 33.81 -47.51
CA THR A 38 -1.29 33.74 -46.12
C THR A 38 -0.31 32.58 -46.00
N VAL A 39 0.98 32.87 -46.15
CA VAL A 39 2.05 31.87 -46.00
C VAL A 39 2.01 31.37 -44.56
N GLU A 40 1.52 30.14 -44.38
CA GLU A 40 1.43 29.49 -43.09
C GLU A 40 2.83 29.13 -42.57
N CYS A 41 3.38 29.95 -41.68
CA CYS A 41 4.61 29.62 -40.94
C CYS A 41 4.33 28.49 -39.96
N HIS A 42 5.00 27.35 -40.14
CA HIS A 42 4.81 26.16 -39.32
C HIS A 42 6.00 25.91 -38.38
N ILE A 43 5.76 25.99 -37.07
CA ILE A 43 6.72 25.61 -36.01
C ILE A 43 6.23 24.33 -35.35
N SER A 44 7.06 23.29 -35.31
CA SER A 44 6.70 21.99 -34.74
C SER A 44 7.42 21.72 -33.41
N PHE A 45 6.65 21.27 -32.42
CA PHE A 45 7.16 20.79 -31.12
C PHE A 45 6.78 19.32 -30.90
N PRO A 46 7.48 18.35 -31.54
CA PRO A 46 7.06 16.95 -31.54
C PRO A 46 7.07 16.29 -30.16
N ASN A 47 7.91 16.76 -29.23
CA ASN A 47 8.07 16.19 -27.88
C ASN A 47 7.86 17.25 -26.79
N PHE A 48 6.82 18.07 -26.92
CA PHE A 48 6.54 19.10 -25.92
C PHE A 48 6.21 18.48 -24.55
N PRO A 49 6.84 18.92 -23.45
CA PRO A 49 6.59 18.35 -22.13
C PRO A 49 5.14 18.53 -21.71
N GLY A 50 4.48 17.42 -21.36
CA GLY A 50 3.06 17.42 -20.97
C GLY A 50 2.08 17.50 -22.15
N GLY A 51 2.56 17.41 -23.40
CA GLY A 51 1.74 17.33 -24.59
C GLY A 51 1.04 18.63 -24.99
N SER A 52 0.09 18.50 -25.92
CA SER A 52 -0.63 19.63 -26.52
C SER A 52 -1.42 20.45 -25.50
N GLU A 53 -2.06 19.81 -24.53
CA GLU A 53 -2.83 20.50 -23.47
C GLU A 53 -1.94 21.44 -22.65
N THR A 54 -0.70 21.01 -22.35
CA THR A 54 0.25 21.82 -21.59
C THR A 54 0.78 22.97 -22.44
N PHE A 55 1.04 22.73 -23.73
CA PHE A 55 1.42 23.78 -24.67
C PHE A 55 0.32 24.84 -24.81
N GLU A 56 -0.93 24.43 -24.97
CA GLU A 56 -2.09 25.33 -25.06
C GLU A 56 -2.18 26.22 -23.82
N ALA A 57 -2.01 25.65 -22.62
CA ALA A 57 -2.00 26.40 -21.38
C ALA A 57 -0.83 27.40 -21.30
N ALA A 58 0.37 27.00 -21.72
CA ALA A 58 1.54 27.89 -21.77
C ALA A 58 1.35 29.02 -22.81
N ALA A 59 0.78 28.72 -23.98
CA ALA A 59 0.47 29.69 -25.01
C ALA A 59 -0.59 30.69 -24.52
N LYS A 60 -1.70 30.20 -23.95
CA LYS A 60 -2.73 31.03 -23.29
C LYS A 60 -2.10 32.00 -22.28
N PHE A 61 -1.17 31.51 -21.46
CA PHE A 61 -0.43 32.35 -20.52
C PHE A 61 0.41 33.44 -21.21
N CYS A 62 1.09 33.15 -22.32
CA CYS A 62 1.81 34.15 -23.12
C CYS A 62 0.88 35.27 -23.62
N TYR A 63 -0.38 34.95 -23.93
CA TYR A 63 -1.41 35.92 -24.33
C TYR A 63 -2.11 36.60 -23.15
N GLY A 64 -1.65 36.40 -21.91
CA GLY A 64 -2.21 37.04 -20.72
C GLY A 64 -3.49 36.38 -20.18
N VAL A 65 -3.88 35.22 -20.71
CA VAL A 65 -4.99 34.43 -20.16
C VAL A 65 -4.56 33.84 -18.83
N LYS A 66 -5.42 33.97 -17.82
CA LYS A 66 -5.17 33.39 -16.49
C LYS A 66 -5.22 31.86 -16.59
N ILE A 67 -4.18 31.22 -16.09
CA ILE A 67 -4.10 29.75 -15.95
C ILE A 67 -4.39 29.35 -14.51
N ASP A 68 -5.13 28.25 -14.35
CA ASP A 68 -5.41 27.64 -13.04
C ASP A 68 -4.37 26.55 -12.76
N LEU A 69 -3.62 26.73 -11.69
CA LEU A 69 -2.62 25.77 -11.24
C LEU A 69 -3.25 24.73 -10.30
N SER A 70 -2.88 23.47 -10.51
CA SER A 70 -3.34 22.32 -9.74
C SER A 70 -2.21 21.30 -9.58
N ALA A 71 -2.34 20.40 -8.61
CA ALA A 71 -1.35 19.33 -8.40
C ALA A 71 -1.14 18.43 -9.63
N SER A 72 -2.16 18.27 -10.49
CA SER A 72 -2.05 17.48 -11.72
C SER A 72 -1.29 18.16 -12.85
N ASN A 73 -1.32 19.50 -12.95
CA ASN A 73 -0.77 20.22 -14.11
C ASN A 73 0.53 21.01 -13.81
N VAL A 74 0.83 21.28 -12.53
CA VAL A 74 1.97 22.13 -12.14
C VAL A 74 3.31 21.58 -12.64
N ALA A 75 3.53 20.26 -12.58
CA ALA A 75 4.77 19.66 -13.05
C ALA A 75 4.94 19.85 -14.57
N SER A 76 3.86 19.62 -15.34
CA SER A 76 3.86 19.81 -16.79
C SER A 76 4.12 21.26 -17.16
N LEU A 77 3.45 22.21 -16.50
CA LEU A 77 3.63 23.64 -16.74
C LEU A 77 5.03 24.13 -16.32
N ARG A 78 5.60 23.60 -15.24
CA ARG A 78 6.98 23.91 -14.83
C ARG A 78 8.00 23.41 -15.87
N CYS A 79 7.78 22.21 -16.41
CA CYS A 79 8.59 21.64 -17.50
C CYS A 79 8.41 22.42 -18.82
N ALA A 80 7.18 22.82 -19.14
CA ALA A 80 6.88 23.65 -20.31
C ALA A 80 7.52 25.03 -20.23
N GLY A 81 7.45 25.66 -19.06
CA GLY A 81 8.13 26.93 -18.80
C GLY A 81 9.63 26.83 -18.99
N GLU A 82 10.26 25.75 -18.51
CA GLU A 82 11.67 25.46 -18.78
C GLU A 82 11.95 25.31 -20.28
N TYR A 83 11.17 24.46 -20.95
CA TYR A 83 11.36 24.16 -22.36
C TYR A 83 11.21 25.40 -23.26
N LEU A 84 10.34 26.34 -22.87
CA LEU A 84 10.03 27.57 -23.58
C LEU A 84 10.85 28.78 -23.09
N ALA A 85 11.80 28.59 -22.16
CA ALA A 85 12.59 29.67 -21.56
C ALA A 85 11.70 30.83 -21.04
N MET A 86 10.68 30.47 -20.24
CA MET A 86 9.72 31.41 -19.65
C MET A 86 10.19 31.87 -18.27
N THR A 87 11.34 32.55 -18.25
CA THR A 87 12.04 33.02 -17.05
C THR A 87 11.60 34.43 -16.63
N GLU A 88 11.94 34.81 -15.40
CA GLU A 88 11.74 36.20 -14.92
C GLU A 88 12.61 37.22 -15.65
N GLU A 89 13.71 36.79 -16.26
CA GLU A 89 14.60 37.68 -17.03
C GLU A 89 13.90 38.24 -18.27
N TYR A 90 12.98 37.44 -18.84
CA TYR A 90 12.25 37.81 -20.03
C TYR A 90 10.93 38.55 -19.73
N ALA A 91 10.21 38.16 -18.67
CA ALA A 91 8.97 38.83 -18.25
C ALA A 91 8.72 38.65 -16.74
N GLU A 92 8.17 39.66 -16.08
CA GLU A 92 7.79 39.56 -14.66
C GLU A 92 6.62 38.57 -14.43
N GLU A 93 6.68 37.86 -13.30
CA GLU A 93 5.72 36.83 -12.89
C GLU A 93 5.46 35.79 -13.99
N ASN A 94 6.53 35.32 -14.63
CA ASN A 94 6.49 34.36 -15.71
C ASN A 94 6.11 32.94 -15.23
N LEU A 95 5.92 32.05 -16.19
CA LEU A 95 5.39 30.72 -15.94
C LEU A 95 6.25 29.90 -14.96
N ILE A 96 7.58 30.01 -15.06
CA ILE A 96 8.50 29.29 -14.16
C ILE A 96 8.31 29.75 -12.71
N SER A 97 8.38 31.05 -12.42
CA SER A 97 8.25 31.56 -11.05
C SER A 97 6.86 31.26 -10.47
N LYS A 98 5.82 31.37 -11.29
CA LYS A 98 4.43 31.14 -10.88
C LYS A 98 4.17 29.68 -10.52
N THR A 99 4.67 28.76 -11.34
CA THR A 99 4.58 27.32 -11.06
C THR A 99 5.42 26.92 -9.85
N GLU A 100 6.63 27.49 -9.73
CA GLU A 100 7.54 27.24 -8.61
C GLU A 100 6.97 27.74 -7.27
N ARG A 101 6.34 28.92 -7.28
CA ARG A 101 5.63 29.47 -6.11
C ARG A 101 4.48 28.57 -5.69
N PHE A 102 3.63 28.13 -6.62
CA PHE A 102 2.52 27.22 -6.32
C PHE A 102 3.03 25.87 -5.79
N PHE A 103 4.07 25.31 -6.41
CA PHE A 103 4.68 24.06 -5.98
C PHE A 103 5.17 24.15 -4.52
N SER A 104 5.93 25.19 -4.19
CA SER A 104 6.49 25.40 -2.86
C SER A 104 5.43 25.77 -1.80
N GLN A 105 4.39 26.52 -2.17
CA GLN A 105 3.39 27.02 -1.23
C GLN A 105 2.22 26.05 -0.99
N THR A 106 1.90 25.20 -1.97
CA THR A 106 0.72 24.33 -1.94
C THR A 106 1.11 22.86 -2.02
N VAL A 107 1.82 22.44 -3.07
CA VAL A 107 2.10 21.01 -3.33
C VAL A 107 2.93 20.39 -2.21
N VAL A 108 4.07 21.00 -1.88
CA VAL A 108 5.02 20.48 -0.87
C VAL A 108 4.41 20.42 0.55
N LYS A 109 3.33 21.17 0.82
CA LYS A 109 2.67 21.20 2.13
C LYS A 109 1.52 20.19 2.27
N SER A 110 1.17 19.50 1.20
CA SER A 110 0.03 18.59 1.13
C SER A 110 0.50 17.23 0.62
N ILE A 111 0.34 16.18 1.44
CA ILE A 111 0.72 14.82 1.04
C ILE A 111 -0.03 14.39 -0.22
N LYS A 112 -1.35 14.66 -0.27
CA LYS A 112 -2.19 14.31 -1.41
C LYS A 112 -1.76 15.02 -2.70
N ASP A 113 -1.50 16.33 -2.61
CA ASP A 113 -1.06 17.09 -3.78
C ASP A 113 0.34 16.66 -4.23
N SER A 114 1.25 16.40 -3.30
CA SER A 114 2.58 15.86 -3.60
C SER A 114 2.52 14.51 -4.32
N ILE A 115 1.64 13.59 -3.88
CA ILE A 115 1.43 12.28 -4.55
C ILE A 115 0.86 12.48 -5.95
N LYS A 116 -0.14 13.37 -6.10
CA LYS A 116 -0.76 13.65 -7.39
C LYS A 116 0.21 14.30 -8.38
N THR A 117 1.05 15.23 -7.93
CA THR A 117 2.13 15.82 -8.74
C THR A 117 3.21 14.81 -9.06
N LEU A 118 3.56 13.93 -8.12
CA LEU A 118 4.53 12.85 -8.37
C LEU A 118 4.04 11.88 -9.45
N SER A 119 2.76 11.50 -9.43
CA SER A 119 2.14 10.64 -10.45
C SER A 119 2.15 11.31 -11.84
N SER A 120 1.93 12.62 -11.93
CA SER A 120 1.96 13.32 -13.23
C SER A 120 3.37 13.46 -13.82
N CYS A 121 4.42 13.38 -12.99
CA CYS A 121 5.81 13.46 -13.45
C CYS A 121 6.23 12.29 -14.35
N GLU A 122 5.52 11.15 -14.33
CA GLU A 122 5.88 9.98 -15.12
C GLU A 122 5.95 10.26 -16.63
N LYS A 123 5.05 11.10 -17.15
CA LYS A 123 5.03 11.50 -18.57
C LYS A 123 6.05 12.58 -18.91
N LEU A 124 6.77 13.09 -17.91
CA LEU A 124 7.67 14.24 -17.99
C LEU A 124 9.14 13.85 -17.77
N LEU A 125 9.41 12.56 -17.49
CA LEU A 125 10.77 12.07 -17.33
C LEU A 125 11.51 12.10 -18.70
N PRO A 126 12.79 12.51 -18.73
CA PRO A 126 13.66 12.81 -17.59
C PRO A 126 13.61 14.27 -17.10
N LEU A 127 12.95 15.18 -17.81
CA LEU A 127 12.98 16.63 -17.51
C LEU A 127 12.50 16.96 -16.08
N ALA A 128 11.43 16.31 -15.60
CA ALA A 128 10.94 16.50 -14.23
C ALA A 128 11.97 16.06 -13.15
N GLU A 129 12.84 15.10 -13.47
CA GLU A 129 13.92 14.67 -12.58
C GLU A 129 15.03 15.73 -12.56
N THR A 130 15.44 16.23 -13.72
CA THR A 130 16.46 17.30 -13.83
C THR A 130 16.03 18.57 -13.10
N LEU A 131 14.75 18.90 -13.15
CA LEU A 131 14.16 20.05 -12.44
C LEU A 131 13.92 19.79 -10.93
N GLY A 132 14.26 18.60 -10.43
CA GLY A 132 14.13 18.22 -9.04
C GLY A 132 12.68 18.15 -8.54
N ILE A 133 11.68 18.07 -9.42
CA ILE A 133 10.26 18.03 -9.02
C ILE A 133 9.97 16.71 -8.31
N VAL A 134 10.43 15.60 -8.90
CA VAL A 134 10.22 14.23 -8.38
C VAL A 134 10.78 14.09 -6.97
N GLN A 135 12.06 14.46 -6.78
CA GLN A 135 12.73 14.33 -5.48
C GLN A 135 12.06 15.21 -4.42
N ARG A 136 11.72 16.46 -4.76
CA ARG A 136 11.03 17.37 -3.84
C ARG A 136 9.65 16.86 -3.42
N CYS A 137 8.89 16.23 -4.31
CA CYS A 137 7.63 15.58 -3.94
C CYS A 137 7.86 14.40 -2.97
N ILE A 138 8.85 13.55 -3.23
CA ILE A 138 9.17 12.41 -2.36
C ILE A 138 9.57 12.90 -0.96
N ASP A 139 10.47 13.88 -0.89
CA ASP A 139 10.93 14.45 0.37
C ASP A 139 9.79 15.13 1.14
N ALA A 140 8.91 15.84 0.43
CA ALA A 140 7.71 16.46 0.99
C ALA A 140 6.75 15.42 1.60
N ILE A 141 6.48 14.32 0.88
CA ILE A 141 5.60 13.25 1.39
C ILE A 141 6.20 12.65 2.66
N ALA A 142 7.49 12.31 2.64
CA ALA A 142 8.15 11.70 3.79
C ALA A 142 8.22 12.66 5.00
N ALA A 143 8.52 13.94 4.78
CA ALA A 143 8.58 14.94 5.83
C ALA A 143 7.20 15.21 6.46
N ASN A 144 6.17 15.37 5.63
CA ASN A 144 4.81 15.61 6.11
C ASN A 144 4.23 14.37 6.82
N ALA A 145 4.50 13.16 6.31
CA ALA A 145 4.12 11.92 6.99
C ALA A 145 4.79 11.79 8.36
N SER A 146 6.02 12.30 8.52
CA SER A 146 6.73 12.30 9.81
C SER A 146 6.09 13.26 10.80
N SER A 147 5.68 14.44 10.33
CA SER A 147 5.00 15.44 11.18
C SER A 147 3.60 15.01 11.63
N ALA A 148 2.96 14.12 10.90
CA ALA A 148 1.62 13.61 11.19
C ALA A 148 1.63 12.41 12.16
N ASP A 149 2.80 11.93 12.60
CA ASP A 149 2.91 10.77 13.47
C ASP A 149 2.34 11.06 14.88
N PRO A 150 1.23 10.43 15.28
CA PRO A 150 0.63 10.64 16.60
C PRO A 150 1.54 10.20 17.75
N SER A 151 2.56 9.36 17.49
CA SER A 151 3.51 8.93 18.52
C SER A 151 4.51 10.02 18.90
N LEU A 152 4.70 11.03 18.06
CA LEU A 152 5.58 12.18 18.31
C LEU A 152 4.89 13.30 19.09
N PHE A 153 3.56 13.35 19.06
CA PHE A 153 2.76 14.30 19.83
C PHE A 153 1.75 13.55 20.71
N GLY A 154 2.05 13.44 22.01
CA GLY A 154 1.18 12.78 23.01
C GLY A 154 -0.19 13.44 23.24
N TRP A 155 -0.66 14.29 22.33
CA TRP A 155 -1.90 15.05 22.40
C TRP A 155 -2.44 15.23 20.97
N PRO A 156 -3.74 14.98 20.70
CA PRO A 156 -4.33 15.39 19.43
C PRO A 156 -4.39 16.92 19.42
N VAL A 157 -3.41 17.56 18.77
CA VAL A 157 -3.52 18.98 18.42
C VAL A 157 -4.55 19.04 17.31
N SER A 158 -5.76 19.47 17.65
CA SER A 158 -6.79 19.79 16.67
C SER A 158 -6.30 21.03 15.91
N ASP A 159 -5.69 20.83 14.74
CA ASP A 159 -5.43 21.95 13.84
C ASP A 159 -6.74 22.36 13.19
N GLY A 160 -7.35 23.36 13.81
CA GLY A 160 -8.69 23.84 13.48
C GLY A 160 -8.87 25.27 13.95
N ALA A 161 -7.98 26.17 13.51
CA ALA A 161 -8.16 27.61 13.67
C ALA A 161 -9.30 28.12 12.78
N SER A 162 -10.54 27.96 13.25
CA SER A 162 -11.65 28.86 12.92
C SER A 162 -12.68 28.88 14.05
N ASN A 163 -12.43 29.80 14.99
CA ASN A 163 -13.39 30.56 15.78
C ASN A 163 -14.84 30.05 15.80
N ARG A 164 -15.22 29.32 16.86
CA ARG A 164 -16.54 29.45 17.50
C ARG A 164 -16.50 28.92 18.94
N LYS A 165 -16.89 29.79 19.87
CA LYS A 165 -17.14 29.54 21.30
C LYS A 165 -17.95 28.26 21.52
N GLY A 166 -17.58 27.45 22.52
CA GLY A 166 -18.51 26.44 23.05
C GLY A 166 -17.90 25.33 23.89
N ILE A 167 -17.64 25.64 25.16
CA ILE A 167 -17.81 24.77 26.35
C ILE A 167 -17.05 23.41 26.35
N VAL A 168 -16.00 23.43 27.17
CA VAL A 168 -15.39 22.28 27.85
C VAL A 168 -16.47 21.34 28.39
N ASN A 169 -16.49 20.07 27.97
CA ASN A 169 -16.91 19.01 28.88
C ASN A 169 -16.02 17.77 28.73
N ARG A 170 -15.09 17.70 29.68
CA ARG A 170 -14.33 16.53 30.10
C ARG A 170 -15.32 15.60 30.79
N SER A 171 -15.55 14.38 30.28
CA SER A 171 -16.35 13.40 31.02
C SER A 171 -15.80 11.99 30.79
N PHE A 172 -15.20 11.52 31.87
CA PHE A 172 -14.74 10.18 32.14
C PHE A 172 -15.89 9.17 31.98
N TRP A 173 -15.53 7.99 31.49
CA TRP A 173 -16.40 6.83 31.44
C TRP A 173 -16.76 6.38 32.86
N ASN A 174 -18.05 6.25 33.15
CA ASN A 174 -18.57 5.36 34.17
C ASN A 174 -19.81 4.66 33.59
N GLY A 175 -19.89 3.36 33.80
CA GLY A 175 -20.84 2.46 33.14
C GLY A 175 -22.30 2.66 33.54
N VAL A 176 -23.19 2.24 32.62
CA VAL A 176 -24.42 1.46 32.83
C VAL A 176 -25.03 1.23 31.43
N GLU A 177 -25.29 -0.04 31.11
CA GLU A 177 -25.99 -0.44 29.89
C GLU A 177 -27.45 0.02 29.93
N ALA A 178 -27.93 0.65 28.86
CA ALA A 178 -29.35 0.83 28.61
C ALA A 178 -29.64 0.71 27.11
N ASN A 179 -30.22 -0.44 26.74
CA ASN A 179 -30.83 -0.70 25.44
C ASN A 179 -31.83 0.39 25.07
N THR A 180 -31.54 1.18 24.04
CA THR A 180 -32.57 1.84 23.23
C THR A 180 -32.22 1.69 21.75
N ARG A 181 -33.11 1.00 21.03
CA ARG A 181 -33.15 0.97 19.57
C ARG A 181 -33.41 2.38 19.05
N GLY A 182 -32.34 3.11 18.77
CA GLY A 182 -32.34 4.38 18.07
C GLY A 182 -31.53 4.23 16.79
N LYS A 183 -32.13 4.60 15.66
CA LYS A 183 -31.53 4.63 14.33
C LYS A 183 -30.27 5.50 14.36
N GLY A 184 -29.12 4.86 14.58
CA GLY A 184 -27.83 5.51 14.66
C GLY A 184 -27.45 6.03 13.28
N ILE A 185 -27.69 7.32 13.06
CA ILE A 185 -26.84 8.12 12.18
C ILE A 185 -25.44 7.92 12.76
N SER A 186 -24.65 7.08 12.09
CA SER A 186 -23.23 6.93 12.35
C SER A 186 -22.67 8.32 12.53
N ARG A 187 -22.25 8.66 13.74
CA ARG A 187 -21.38 9.80 13.97
C ARG A 187 -20.13 9.47 13.17
N ASP A 188 -20.11 10.01 11.96
CA ASP A 188 -18.94 10.26 11.14
C ASP A 188 -17.97 11.08 12.02
N ARG A 189 -17.26 10.37 12.90
CA ARG A 189 -15.96 10.82 13.38
C ARG A 189 -15.14 10.84 12.12
N GLY A 190 -14.98 12.06 11.61
CA GLY A 190 -14.56 12.34 10.25
C GLY A 190 -13.54 11.34 9.75
N THR A 191 -13.79 10.87 8.54
CA THR A 191 -12.75 10.48 7.60
C THR A 191 -11.60 11.47 7.71
N GLU A 192 -10.66 11.21 8.61
CA GLU A 192 -9.29 11.67 8.44
C GLU A 192 -8.93 11.22 7.04
N ASP A 193 -8.60 12.23 6.26
CA ASP A 193 -8.56 12.21 4.82
C ASP A 193 -7.38 11.31 4.40
N SER A 194 -7.61 10.00 4.44
CA SER A 194 -6.60 8.94 4.41
C SER A 194 -5.88 8.95 3.06
N TRP A 195 -4.80 9.73 2.99
CA TRP A 195 -3.95 9.94 1.82
C TRP A 195 -3.33 8.63 1.30
N TYR A 196 -3.41 7.54 2.07
CA TYR A 196 -2.97 6.21 1.66
C TYR A 196 -3.67 5.69 0.40
N GLU A 197 -4.93 6.08 0.14
CA GLU A 197 -5.63 5.69 -1.10
C GLU A 197 -4.96 6.29 -2.35
N GLU A 198 -4.34 7.47 -2.21
CA GLU A 198 -3.68 8.16 -3.31
C GLU A 198 -2.38 7.47 -3.75
N LEU A 199 -1.72 6.75 -2.84
CA LEU A 199 -0.49 6.00 -3.14
C LEU A 199 -0.69 4.97 -4.24
N GLY A 200 -1.91 4.44 -4.36
CA GLY A 200 -2.29 3.50 -5.41
C GLY A 200 -2.19 4.05 -6.84
N HIS A 201 -2.05 5.36 -7.02
CA HIS A 201 -1.84 6.01 -8.32
C HIS A 201 -0.37 6.09 -8.75
N LEU A 202 0.57 5.72 -7.87
CA LEU A 202 2.00 5.73 -8.17
C LEU A 202 2.41 4.41 -8.83
N ARG A 203 3.19 4.47 -9.92
CA ARG A 203 3.85 3.26 -10.43
C ARG A 203 4.92 2.75 -9.47
N LEU A 204 5.22 1.46 -9.60
CA LEU A 204 6.16 0.74 -8.74
C LEU A 204 7.54 1.44 -8.58
N PRO A 205 8.17 2.02 -9.62
CA PRO A 205 9.47 2.68 -9.47
C PRO A 205 9.43 3.91 -8.55
N LEU A 206 8.39 4.74 -8.67
CA LEU A 206 8.21 5.93 -7.82
C LEU A 206 7.84 5.53 -6.39
N PHE A 207 6.96 4.52 -6.24
CA PHE A 207 6.60 3.98 -4.94
C PHE A 207 7.81 3.40 -4.20
N LYS A 208 8.70 2.66 -4.88
CA LYS A 208 9.96 2.16 -4.31
C LYS A 208 10.83 3.29 -3.77
N ARG A 209 11.02 4.35 -4.56
CA ARG A 209 11.80 5.53 -4.13
C ARG A 209 11.18 6.21 -2.92
N LEU A 210 9.85 6.33 -2.90
CA LEU A 210 9.12 6.90 -1.76
C LEU A 210 9.34 6.09 -0.48
N ILE A 211 9.15 4.76 -0.52
CA ILE A 211 9.34 3.90 0.65
C ILE A 211 10.80 3.94 1.13
N LEU A 212 11.78 3.98 0.22
CA LEU A 212 13.19 4.14 0.58
C LEU A 212 13.48 5.47 1.29
N ALA A 213 12.93 6.58 0.78
CA ALA A 213 13.05 7.90 1.43
C ALA A 213 12.39 7.91 2.81
N MET A 214 11.21 7.31 2.94
CA MET A 214 10.49 7.18 4.21
C MET A 214 11.29 6.38 5.25
N LYS A 215 11.93 5.28 4.82
CA LYS A 215 12.84 4.51 5.69
C LYS A 215 14.08 5.31 6.10
N GLY A 216 14.64 6.11 5.19
CA GLY A 216 15.76 7.00 5.48
C GLY A 216 15.46 8.05 6.55
N GLN A 217 14.21 8.52 6.62
CA GLN A 217 13.76 9.49 7.62
C GLN A 217 13.34 8.86 8.97
N ARG A 218 13.52 7.54 9.16
CA ARG A 218 13.15 6.79 10.38
C ARG A 218 11.70 7.00 10.82
N LEU A 219 10.80 7.03 9.85
CA LEU A 219 9.37 7.04 10.10
C LEU A 219 8.93 5.85 10.95
N ASN A 220 7.86 6.04 11.72
CA ASN A 220 7.25 4.97 12.50
C ASN A 220 6.88 3.79 11.59
N PRO A 221 7.27 2.55 11.96
CA PRO A 221 7.00 1.35 11.17
C PRO A 221 5.51 1.18 10.84
N GLU A 222 4.59 1.63 11.69
CA GLU A 222 3.15 1.56 11.39
C GLU A 222 2.76 2.39 10.16
N VAL A 223 3.36 3.57 9.96
CA VAL A 223 3.06 4.42 8.79
C VAL A 223 3.53 3.75 7.51
N ILE A 224 4.73 3.16 7.55
CA ILE A 224 5.30 2.43 6.42
C ILE A 224 4.43 1.20 6.11
N GLU A 225 4.03 0.44 7.12
CA GLU A 225 3.16 -0.72 6.94
C GLU A 225 1.81 -0.34 6.34
N ASN A 226 1.18 0.75 6.81
CA ASN A 226 -0.08 1.25 6.24
C ASN A 226 0.08 1.67 4.77
N CYS A 227 1.17 2.34 4.42
CA CYS A 227 1.47 2.69 3.02
C CYS A 227 1.59 1.44 2.14
N LEU A 228 2.32 0.43 2.62
CA LEU A 228 2.53 -0.83 1.92
C LEU A 228 1.22 -1.61 1.74
N ILE A 229 0.41 -1.71 2.80
CA ILE A 229 -0.89 -2.39 2.79
C ILE A 229 -1.86 -1.69 1.84
N SER A 230 -2.00 -0.37 1.93
CA SER A 230 -2.91 0.38 1.07
C SER A 230 -2.49 0.33 -0.39
N TYR A 231 -1.19 0.36 -0.68
CA TYR A 231 -0.68 0.11 -2.03
C TYR A 231 -1.03 -1.29 -2.52
N ALA A 232 -0.80 -2.32 -1.69
CA ALA A 232 -1.13 -3.71 -2.03
C ALA A 232 -2.62 -3.89 -2.36
N GLN A 233 -3.49 -3.35 -1.51
CA GLN A 233 -4.95 -3.45 -1.61
C GLN A 233 -5.51 -2.86 -2.91
N ARG A 234 -4.78 -1.92 -3.52
CA ARG A 234 -5.11 -1.31 -4.80
C ARG A 234 -4.51 -2.09 -5.97
N SER A 235 -3.26 -2.54 -5.84
CA SER A 235 -2.50 -3.13 -6.94
C SER A 235 -2.77 -4.62 -7.17
N ILE A 236 -3.18 -5.36 -6.13
CA ILE A 236 -3.36 -6.82 -6.18
C ILE A 236 -4.85 -7.14 -6.03
N PRO A 237 -5.48 -7.79 -7.04
CA PRO A 237 -6.88 -8.17 -6.99
C PRO A 237 -7.19 -9.11 -5.81
N GLY A 238 -8.39 -8.97 -5.23
CA GLY A 238 -8.88 -9.89 -4.19
C GLY A 238 -8.43 -9.60 -2.76
N LEU A 239 -7.52 -8.64 -2.53
CA LEU A 239 -7.11 -8.23 -1.17
C LEU A 239 -8.14 -7.33 -0.48
N SER A 240 -8.90 -6.57 -1.25
CA SER A 240 -9.95 -5.67 -0.76
C SER A 240 -11.32 -6.32 -0.91
N ARG A 241 -12.08 -6.49 0.19
CA ARG A 241 -13.50 -6.89 0.16
C ARG A 241 -14.44 -5.77 -0.33
N SER A 242 -13.91 -4.59 -0.63
CA SER A 242 -14.69 -3.46 -1.11
C SER A 242 -15.18 -3.75 -2.51
N ASN A 243 -16.50 -3.97 -2.66
CA ASN A 243 -17.22 -4.07 -3.95
C ASN A 243 -17.14 -2.79 -4.81
N ARG A 244 -16.23 -1.85 -4.50
CA ARG A 244 -15.92 -0.73 -5.39
C ARG A 244 -15.25 -1.33 -6.62
N LYS A 245 -15.97 -1.32 -7.73
CA LYS A 245 -15.42 -1.63 -9.06
C LYS A 245 -14.04 -0.99 -9.17
N PRO A 246 -13.00 -1.73 -9.58
CA PRO A 246 -11.70 -1.12 -9.83
C PRO A 246 -11.94 0.06 -10.77
N SER A 247 -11.63 1.28 -10.32
CA SER A 247 -11.59 2.43 -11.22
C SER A 247 -10.63 2.07 -12.36
N SER A 248 -10.94 2.53 -13.57
CA SER A 248 -10.48 2.08 -14.89
C SER A 248 -8.97 2.04 -15.18
N SER A 249 -8.10 1.99 -14.17
CA SER A 249 -6.70 1.60 -14.33
C SER A 249 -6.62 0.12 -14.71
N ALA A 250 -5.89 -0.17 -15.79
CA ALA A 250 -5.57 -1.53 -16.20
C ALA A 250 -5.03 -2.31 -14.99
N ILE A 251 -5.60 -3.49 -14.74
CA ILE A 251 -5.07 -4.41 -13.73
C ILE A 251 -3.63 -4.74 -14.17
N PRO A 252 -2.62 -4.61 -13.28
CA PRO A 252 -1.25 -4.94 -13.62
C PRO A 252 -1.15 -6.38 -14.13
N ASP A 253 -0.25 -6.65 -15.07
CA ASP A 253 0.03 -8.03 -15.52
C ASP A 253 0.50 -8.90 -14.35
N GLU A 254 0.33 -10.23 -14.43
CA GLU A 254 0.69 -11.17 -13.35
C GLU A 254 2.16 -11.00 -12.91
N ASN A 255 3.07 -10.74 -13.87
CA ASN A 255 4.48 -10.46 -13.56
C ASN A 255 4.67 -9.15 -12.79
N GLU A 256 3.91 -8.11 -13.12
CA GLU A 256 3.96 -6.83 -12.41
C GLU A 256 3.35 -6.97 -11.01
N GLN A 257 2.24 -7.70 -10.87
CA GLN A 257 1.64 -8.02 -9.56
C GLN A 257 2.62 -8.78 -8.67
N ARG A 258 3.34 -9.78 -9.21
CA ARG A 258 4.38 -10.52 -8.48
C ARG A 258 5.49 -9.59 -8.02
N GLN A 259 6.00 -8.72 -8.88
CA GLN A 259 7.04 -7.75 -8.50
C GLN A 259 6.56 -6.76 -7.43
N ILE A 260 5.31 -6.30 -7.51
CA ILE A 260 4.69 -5.44 -6.50
C ILE A 260 4.63 -6.17 -5.16
N LEU A 261 4.10 -7.40 -5.15
CA LEU A 261 3.99 -8.23 -3.96
C LEU A 261 5.36 -8.49 -3.29
N GLU A 262 6.37 -8.90 -4.06
CA GLU A 262 7.72 -9.12 -3.54
C GLU A 262 8.34 -7.84 -2.97
N THR A 263 8.13 -6.71 -3.65
CA THR A 263 8.60 -5.40 -3.17
C THR A 263 7.92 -5.03 -1.85
N ILE A 264 6.61 -5.26 -1.73
CA ILE A 264 5.85 -4.97 -0.51
C ILE A 264 6.40 -5.79 0.65
N VAL A 265 6.53 -7.11 0.47
CA VAL A 265 7.00 -8.03 1.51
C VAL A 265 8.42 -7.72 1.93
N ALA A 266 9.32 -7.44 0.98
CA ALA A 266 10.70 -7.05 1.29
C ALA A 266 10.79 -5.74 2.09
N ASN A 267 9.73 -4.92 2.07
CA ASN A 267 9.69 -3.65 2.78
C ASN A 267 8.86 -3.65 4.07
N LEU A 268 8.09 -4.71 4.36
CA LEU A 268 7.26 -4.82 5.56
C LEU A 268 8.11 -4.75 6.84
N PRO A 269 7.70 -3.95 7.85
CA PRO A 269 8.37 -3.95 9.15
C PRO A 269 8.26 -5.29 9.87
N ALA A 270 9.34 -5.71 10.52
CA ALA A 270 9.37 -6.96 11.30
C ALA A 270 8.59 -6.88 12.63
N VAL A 271 8.37 -5.67 13.15
CA VAL A 271 7.72 -5.46 14.46
C VAL A 271 6.21 -5.67 14.35
N LYS A 272 5.61 -6.19 15.43
CA LYS A 272 4.17 -6.35 15.59
C LYS A 272 3.48 -4.99 15.74
N SER A 273 2.50 -4.72 14.90
CA SER A 273 1.73 -3.46 14.95
C SER A 273 0.58 -3.55 15.94
N SER A 274 0.26 -2.44 16.62
CA SER A 274 -0.72 -2.44 17.73
C SER A 274 -2.19 -2.46 17.26
N ARG A 275 -2.47 -2.22 15.97
CA ARG A 275 -3.83 -2.17 15.38
C ARG A 275 -4.00 -3.24 14.31
N ALA A 276 -4.44 -4.43 14.73
CA ALA A 276 -3.77 -5.61 14.18
C ALA A 276 -4.70 -6.65 13.50
N SER A 277 -6.00 -6.70 13.83
CA SER A 277 -6.91 -7.72 13.24
C SER A 277 -7.19 -7.53 11.73
N SER A 278 -7.38 -6.28 11.25
CA SER A 278 -7.58 -6.04 9.80
C SER A 278 -6.34 -6.31 8.97
N THR A 279 -5.17 -6.07 9.55
CA THR A 279 -3.87 -6.30 8.91
C THR A 279 -3.60 -7.78 8.73
N THR A 280 -3.89 -8.60 9.74
CA THR A 280 -3.71 -10.07 9.67
C THR A 280 -4.44 -10.68 8.50
N ARG A 281 -5.72 -10.33 8.29
CA ARG A 281 -6.49 -10.80 7.13
C ARG A 281 -5.84 -10.43 5.79
N ILE A 282 -5.30 -9.21 5.69
CA ILE A 282 -4.66 -8.74 4.45
C ILE A 282 -3.35 -9.51 4.22
N LEU A 283 -2.58 -9.83 5.27
CA LEU A 283 -1.38 -10.66 5.16
C LEU A 283 -1.70 -12.07 4.65
N PHE A 284 -2.78 -12.69 5.13
CA PHE A 284 -3.25 -13.97 4.57
C PHE A 284 -3.72 -13.84 3.12
N GLY A 285 -4.36 -12.73 2.76
CA GLY A 285 -4.67 -12.40 1.37
C GLY A 285 -3.42 -12.27 0.50
N LEU A 286 -2.37 -11.62 1.00
CA LEU A 286 -1.08 -11.50 0.32
C LEU A 286 -0.41 -12.86 0.16
N LEU A 287 -0.46 -13.72 1.18
CA LEU A 287 0.09 -15.08 1.10
C LEU A 287 -0.64 -15.93 0.06
N ARG A 288 -1.97 -15.82 0.00
CA ARG A 288 -2.76 -16.45 -1.07
C ARG A 288 -2.36 -15.93 -2.45
N ALA A 289 -2.22 -14.61 -2.61
CA ALA A 289 -1.75 -14.03 -3.86
C ALA A 289 -0.32 -14.49 -4.22
N ALA A 290 0.56 -14.59 -3.23
CA ALA A 290 1.93 -15.08 -3.40
C ALA A 290 1.96 -16.54 -3.93
N ASN A 291 1.06 -17.39 -3.45
CA ASN A 291 0.94 -18.77 -3.92
C ASN A 291 0.35 -18.84 -5.34
N ILE A 292 -0.65 -18.00 -5.66
CA ILE A 292 -1.26 -17.96 -7.00
C ILE A 292 -0.28 -17.43 -8.06
N LEU A 293 0.49 -16.39 -7.71
CA LEU A 293 1.43 -15.73 -8.62
C LEU A 293 2.81 -16.39 -8.65
N ASP A 294 3.00 -17.53 -7.96
CA ASP A 294 4.28 -18.23 -7.81
C ASP A 294 5.44 -17.27 -7.42
N ALA A 295 5.22 -16.53 -6.33
CA ALA A 295 6.22 -15.61 -5.79
C ALA A 295 7.41 -16.37 -5.17
N SER A 296 8.55 -15.70 -5.08
CA SER A 296 9.78 -16.27 -4.50
C SER A 296 9.57 -16.85 -3.09
N GLU A 297 10.33 -17.90 -2.77
CA GLU A 297 10.31 -18.54 -1.44
C GLU A 297 10.59 -17.53 -0.31
N ASN A 298 11.47 -16.55 -0.55
CA ASN A 298 11.75 -15.48 0.41
C ASN A 298 10.51 -14.61 0.69
N CYS A 299 9.68 -14.37 -0.33
CA CYS A 299 8.44 -13.63 -0.18
C CYS A 299 7.41 -14.41 0.64
N ARG A 300 7.21 -15.70 0.31
CA ARG A 300 6.30 -16.59 1.05
C ARG A 300 6.75 -16.76 2.50
N SER A 301 8.02 -17.08 2.73
CA SER A 301 8.64 -17.17 4.06
C SER A 301 8.51 -15.87 4.86
N GLY A 302 8.72 -14.71 4.23
CA GLY A 302 8.59 -13.41 4.88
C GLY A 302 7.15 -13.15 5.37
N LEU A 303 6.16 -13.51 4.55
CA LEU A 303 4.74 -13.42 4.92
C LEU A 303 4.37 -14.39 6.03
N GLU A 304 4.80 -15.66 5.93
CA GLU A 304 4.56 -16.68 6.95
C GLU A 304 5.12 -16.25 8.32
N ARG A 305 6.33 -15.71 8.34
CA ARG A 305 6.96 -15.17 9.56
C ARG A 305 6.19 -13.98 10.13
N LYS A 306 5.77 -13.04 9.28
CA LYS A 306 5.01 -11.86 9.71
C LYS A 306 3.65 -12.28 10.27
N ILE A 307 2.93 -13.18 9.59
CA ILE A 307 1.65 -13.73 10.07
C ILE A 307 1.86 -14.44 11.40
N GLY A 308 2.91 -15.27 11.51
CA GLY A 308 3.27 -15.97 12.75
C GLY A 308 3.42 -15.02 13.94
N SER A 309 3.99 -13.83 13.75
CA SER A 309 4.17 -12.84 14.84
C SER A 309 2.87 -12.24 15.41
N GLN A 310 1.76 -12.38 14.70
CA GLN A 310 0.44 -11.83 15.04
C GLN A 310 -0.69 -12.86 14.88
N LEU A 311 -0.36 -14.15 14.95
CA LEU A 311 -1.27 -15.26 14.71
C LEU A 311 -2.47 -15.25 15.66
N GLU A 312 -2.33 -14.70 16.87
CA GLU A 312 -3.42 -14.63 17.85
C GLU A 312 -4.60 -13.75 17.42
N GLN A 313 -4.43 -12.97 16.35
CA GLN A 313 -5.45 -12.08 15.80
C GLN A 313 -6.13 -12.65 14.54
N ALA A 314 -5.66 -13.81 14.07
CA ALA A 314 -6.20 -14.48 12.91
C ALA A 314 -7.55 -15.12 13.25
N THR A 315 -8.40 -15.23 12.24
CA THR A 315 -9.65 -15.98 12.32
C THR A 315 -9.49 -17.35 11.66
N LEU A 316 -10.40 -18.28 11.97
CA LEU A 316 -10.40 -19.61 11.36
C LEU A 316 -10.44 -19.53 9.82
N ASP A 317 -11.27 -18.64 9.27
CA ASP A 317 -11.38 -18.40 7.83
C ASP A 317 -10.06 -17.98 7.19
N ASP A 318 -9.19 -17.27 7.93
CA ASP A 318 -7.91 -16.81 7.40
C ASP A 318 -6.93 -17.99 7.22
N LEU A 319 -7.02 -19.03 8.08
CA LEU A 319 -6.19 -20.25 8.02
C LEU A 319 -6.62 -21.23 6.93
N LEU A 320 -7.84 -21.11 6.40
CA LEU A 320 -8.37 -21.97 5.33
C LEU A 320 -7.79 -21.56 3.97
N LEU A 321 -6.47 -21.70 3.83
CA LEU A 321 -5.70 -21.46 2.61
C LEU A 321 -5.86 -22.66 1.65
N PRO A 322 -6.39 -22.48 0.43
CA PRO A 322 -6.47 -23.56 -0.54
C PRO A 322 -5.08 -24.10 -0.91
N SER A 323 -4.98 -25.41 -1.09
CA SER A 323 -3.77 -26.02 -1.66
C SER A 323 -3.71 -25.74 -3.17
N PHE A 324 -2.59 -25.20 -3.63
CA PHE A 324 -2.30 -25.01 -5.07
C PHE A 324 -1.20 -25.96 -5.57
N SER A 325 -0.69 -26.82 -4.69
CA SER A 325 0.34 -27.80 -5.04
C SER A 325 -0.28 -28.99 -5.75
N HIS A 326 0.29 -29.36 -6.91
CA HIS A 326 -0.13 -30.55 -7.67
C HIS A 326 0.29 -31.85 -6.98
N GLN A 327 1.09 -31.77 -5.91
CA GLN A 327 1.63 -32.91 -5.16
C GLN A 327 0.83 -33.21 -3.90
N ASN A 328 0.06 -32.23 -3.40
CA ASN A 328 -0.80 -32.38 -2.22
C ASN A 328 -2.27 -32.43 -2.66
N GLU A 329 -2.90 -33.59 -2.51
CA GLU A 329 -4.32 -33.79 -2.82
C GLU A 329 -5.26 -33.24 -1.72
N THR A 330 -4.72 -32.60 -0.69
CA THR A 330 -5.51 -31.99 0.38
C THR A 330 -6.21 -30.73 -0.10
N LEU A 331 -7.40 -30.45 0.44
CA LEU A 331 -8.18 -29.25 0.12
C LEU A 331 -7.47 -27.96 0.58
N TYR A 332 -6.76 -28.04 1.71
CA TYR A 332 -6.06 -26.92 2.33
C TYR A 332 -4.55 -27.15 2.40
N ASP A 333 -3.79 -26.04 2.41
CA ASP A 333 -2.34 -26.05 2.57
C ASP A 333 -1.97 -26.13 4.07
N VAL A 334 -1.94 -27.36 4.58
CA VAL A 334 -1.60 -27.66 5.97
C VAL A 334 -0.13 -27.33 6.26
N ASP A 335 0.76 -27.55 5.29
CA ASP A 335 2.21 -27.31 5.45
C ASP A 335 2.49 -25.82 5.68
N CYS A 336 1.73 -24.94 5.01
CA CYS A 336 1.81 -23.50 5.23
C CYS A 336 1.37 -23.09 6.65
N VAL A 337 0.26 -23.63 7.14
CA VAL A 337 -0.22 -23.34 8.51
C VAL A 337 0.77 -23.84 9.56
N GLU A 338 1.39 -25.00 9.34
CA GLU A 338 2.43 -25.54 10.21
C GLU A 338 3.65 -24.60 10.28
N ARG A 339 4.14 -24.08 9.14
CA ARG A 339 5.25 -23.10 9.11
C ARG A 339 4.90 -21.80 9.84
N ILE A 340 3.68 -21.28 9.63
CA ILE A 340 3.18 -20.08 10.33
C ILE A 340 3.15 -20.32 11.84
N LEU A 341 2.65 -21.48 12.28
CA LEU A 341 2.62 -21.84 13.69
C LEU A 341 4.03 -21.97 14.27
N GLY A 342 4.95 -22.60 13.54
CA GLY A 342 6.36 -22.68 13.92
C GLY A 342 6.97 -21.30 14.17
N HIS A 343 6.71 -20.32 13.28
CA HIS A 343 7.16 -18.94 13.48
C HIS A 343 6.55 -18.25 14.69
N PHE A 344 5.27 -18.51 14.99
CA PHE A 344 4.63 -18.02 16.22
C PHE A 344 5.34 -18.57 17.47
N LEU A 345 5.61 -19.88 17.50
CA LEU A 345 6.24 -20.55 18.63
C LEU A 345 7.70 -20.10 18.84
N SER A 346 8.50 -20.03 17.78
CA SER A 346 9.88 -19.49 17.87
C SER A 346 9.89 -18.04 18.37
N GLY A 347 8.91 -17.23 17.97
CA GLY A 347 8.77 -15.86 18.46
C GLY A 347 8.47 -15.76 19.95
N LEU A 348 7.87 -16.78 20.57
CA LEU A 348 7.66 -16.83 22.02
C LEU A 348 8.96 -17.16 22.75
N GLU A 349 9.77 -18.08 22.21
CA GLU A 349 11.05 -18.50 22.76
C GLU A 349 12.06 -17.35 22.77
N ASP A 350 12.19 -16.63 21.64
CA ASP A 350 13.10 -15.48 21.49
C ASP A 350 12.78 -14.36 22.51
N GLN A 351 11.50 -14.11 22.76
CA GLN A 351 11.08 -13.14 23.77
C GLN A 351 11.35 -13.61 25.21
N SER A 352 11.43 -14.92 25.46
CA SER A 352 11.80 -15.47 26.78
C SER A 352 13.30 -15.40 27.05
N ALA A 353 14.12 -15.57 26.01
CA ALA A 353 15.58 -15.52 26.11
C ALA A 353 16.11 -14.07 26.27
N ASN A 354 15.43 -13.09 25.66
CA ASN A 354 15.82 -11.68 25.73
C ASN A 354 15.18 -10.90 26.90
N GLY A 355 14.19 -11.49 27.57
CA GLY A 355 13.52 -10.90 28.75
C GLY A 355 14.17 -11.37 30.04
N GLY A 356 15.31 -10.79 30.42
CA GLY A 356 15.83 -10.95 31.78
C GLY A 356 14.86 -10.32 32.79
N ASP A 357 14.11 -11.16 33.50
CA ASP A 357 13.47 -11.00 34.83
C ASP A 357 13.04 -9.58 35.31
N GLU A 358 12.64 -8.67 34.41
CA GLU A 358 12.17 -7.32 34.77
C GLU A 358 10.75 -7.01 34.23
N GLY A 359 10.10 -7.96 33.56
CA GLY A 359 8.71 -7.84 33.11
C GLY A 359 7.75 -8.50 34.09
N GLY A 360 6.97 -7.70 34.83
CA GLY A 360 5.98 -8.18 35.81
C GLY A 360 4.87 -9.09 35.25
N ASP A 361 3.95 -9.48 36.15
CA ASP A 361 2.84 -10.42 35.95
C ASP A 361 2.00 -10.17 34.67
N GLU A 362 1.87 -8.91 34.23
CA GLU A 362 1.09 -8.51 33.05
C GLU A 362 1.65 -9.04 31.71
N THR A 363 2.97 -9.01 31.51
CA THR A 363 3.61 -9.51 30.28
C THR A 363 3.48 -11.03 30.16
N ASN A 364 3.60 -11.74 31.28
CA ASN A 364 3.46 -13.19 31.31
C ASN A 364 2.01 -13.63 31.10
N ASN A 365 1.06 -12.89 31.66
CA ASN A 365 -0.37 -13.12 31.46
C ASN A 365 -0.81 -12.82 30.01
N SER A 366 -0.26 -11.77 29.38
CA SER A 366 -0.52 -11.46 27.96
C SER A 366 -0.01 -12.57 27.02
N ARG A 367 1.18 -13.11 27.28
CA ARG A 367 1.75 -14.24 26.54
C ARG A 367 0.93 -15.52 26.71
N SER A 368 0.53 -15.84 27.94
CA SER A 368 -0.35 -16.98 28.20
C SER A 368 -1.67 -16.85 27.43
N SER A 369 -2.25 -15.64 27.42
CA SER A 369 -3.47 -15.34 26.68
C SER A 369 -3.31 -15.52 25.16
N SER A 370 -2.24 -15.01 24.55
CA SER A 370 -2.02 -15.18 23.09
C SER A 370 -1.82 -16.65 22.70
N VAL A 371 -1.07 -17.40 23.49
CA VAL A 371 -0.83 -18.84 23.28
C VAL A 371 -2.13 -19.63 23.38
N MET A 372 -3.00 -19.31 24.34
CA MET A 372 -4.33 -19.93 24.45
C MET A 372 -5.25 -19.58 23.27
N LEU A 373 -5.22 -18.33 22.78
CA LEU A 373 -6.00 -17.92 21.60
C LEU A 373 -5.56 -18.69 20.35
N VAL A 374 -4.25 -18.82 20.13
CA VAL A 374 -3.70 -19.63 19.03
C VAL A 374 -4.04 -21.11 19.22
N GLY A 375 -3.98 -21.64 20.44
CA GLY A 375 -4.38 -23.02 20.74
C GLY A 375 -5.82 -23.32 20.31
N LYS A 376 -6.76 -22.43 20.66
CA LYS A 376 -8.16 -22.54 20.24
C LYS A 376 -8.33 -22.43 18.73
N LEU A 377 -7.56 -21.55 18.08
CA LEU A 377 -7.60 -21.36 16.63
C LEU A 377 -7.13 -22.63 15.89
N ILE A 378 -6.02 -23.23 16.31
CA ILE A 378 -5.48 -24.47 15.74
C ILE A 378 -6.42 -25.65 15.98
N ASP A 379 -7.02 -25.77 17.16
CA ASP A 379 -8.02 -26.83 17.43
C ASP A 379 -9.26 -26.67 16.52
N GLY A 380 -9.67 -25.42 16.25
CA GLY A 380 -10.71 -25.10 15.27
C GLY A 380 -10.29 -25.52 13.85
N TYR A 381 -9.07 -25.19 13.45
CA TYR A 381 -8.52 -25.56 12.15
C TYR A 381 -8.39 -27.07 11.97
N LEU A 382 -7.87 -27.79 12.97
CA LEU A 382 -7.82 -29.26 13.02
C LEU A 382 -9.21 -29.87 12.83
N SER A 383 -10.24 -29.26 13.43
CA SER A 383 -11.63 -29.71 13.24
C SER A 383 -12.11 -29.53 11.81
N GLU A 384 -11.75 -28.45 11.11
CA GLU A 384 -12.14 -28.23 9.71
C GLU A 384 -11.40 -29.15 8.75
N ILE A 385 -10.07 -29.27 8.87
CA ILE A 385 -9.28 -30.14 7.99
C ILE A 385 -9.53 -31.62 8.24
N SER A 386 -10.05 -32.00 9.42
CA SER A 386 -10.34 -33.39 9.75
C SER A 386 -11.39 -34.06 8.85
N VAL A 387 -12.16 -33.24 8.11
CA VAL A 387 -13.18 -33.72 7.15
C VAL A 387 -12.54 -34.16 5.83
N ASP A 388 -11.31 -33.76 5.55
CA ASP A 388 -10.58 -34.09 4.33
C ASP A 388 -10.07 -35.55 4.37
N SER A 389 -10.56 -36.38 3.45
CA SER A 389 -10.14 -37.78 3.32
C SER A 389 -8.69 -37.96 2.87
N ASN A 390 -8.11 -36.94 2.23
CA ASN A 390 -6.75 -36.98 1.72
C ASN A 390 -5.73 -36.53 2.78
N LEU A 391 -6.19 -36.04 3.93
CA LEU A 391 -5.32 -35.66 5.04
C LEU A 391 -4.72 -36.91 5.71
N LYS A 392 -3.39 -37.03 5.64
CA LYS A 392 -2.65 -38.17 6.20
C LYS A 392 -2.60 -38.14 7.74
N PRO A 393 -2.65 -39.32 8.42
CA PRO A 393 -2.64 -39.40 9.87
C PRO A 393 -1.41 -38.78 10.51
N GLU A 394 -0.26 -38.90 9.85
CA GLU A 394 1.02 -38.35 10.32
C GLU A 394 0.91 -36.83 10.43
N LYS A 395 0.50 -36.15 9.35
CA LYS A 395 0.33 -34.69 9.32
C LYS A 395 -0.69 -34.19 10.34
N PHE A 396 -1.81 -34.89 10.49
CA PHE A 396 -2.83 -34.53 11.50
C PHE A 396 -2.25 -34.62 12.92
N CYS A 397 -1.49 -35.69 13.20
CA CYS A 397 -0.89 -35.89 14.51
C CYS A 397 0.22 -34.86 14.81
N GLU A 398 1.09 -34.58 13.84
CA GLU A 398 2.18 -33.58 13.95
C GLU A 398 1.61 -32.21 14.32
N LEU A 399 0.60 -31.73 13.60
CA LEU A 399 -0.03 -30.45 13.92
C LEU A 399 -0.76 -30.49 15.28
N ALA A 400 -1.41 -31.60 15.63
CA ALA A 400 -2.09 -31.73 16.93
C ALA A 400 -1.14 -31.63 18.13
N VAL A 401 0.09 -32.14 18.02
CA VAL A 401 1.09 -32.15 19.10
C VAL A 401 2.06 -30.97 19.06
N SER A 402 2.02 -30.13 18.01
CA SER A 402 2.93 -28.99 17.83
C SER A 402 2.82 -27.87 18.87
N LEU A 403 1.67 -27.77 19.56
CA LEU A 403 1.41 -26.71 20.54
C LEU A 403 1.92 -27.06 21.95
N PRO A 404 2.41 -26.07 22.72
CA PRO A 404 2.87 -26.27 24.08
C PRO A 404 1.72 -26.54 25.05
N ASP A 405 2.03 -27.05 26.24
CA ASP A 405 1.05 -27.45 27.27
C ASP A 405 0.12 -26.31 27.71
N GLN A 406 0.65 -25.09 27.76
CA GLN A 406 -0.10 -23.90 28.18
C GLN A 406 -1.14 -23.45 27.14
N ALA A 407 -1.09 -23.95 25.91
CA ALA A 407 -2.04 -23.57 24.85
C ALA A 407 -3.44 -24.15 25.05
N ARG A 408 -3.58 -25.24 25.83
CA ARG A 408 -4.85 -25.94 26.02
C ARG A 408 -5.15 -26.11 27.50
N LEU A 409 -6.03 -25.25 28.04
CA LEU A 409 -6.60 -25.49 29.38
C LEU A 409 -7.60 -26.66 29.38
N LEU A 410 -8.30 -26.85 28.27
CA LEU A 410 -9.24 -27.94 28.03
C LEU A 410 -8.98 -28.50 26.62
N GLU A 411 -8.85 -29.82 26.52
CA GLU A 411 -8.55 -30.52 25.25
C GLU A 411 -9.81 -30.83 24.42
N ASP A 412 -10.99 -30.33 24.81
CA ASP A 412 -12.29 -30.70 24.19
C ASP A 412 -12.32 -30.42 22.67
N GLY A 413 -11.70 -29.31 22.24
CA GLY A 413 -11.59 -28.94 20.82
C GLY A 413 -10.77 -29.96 20.04
N LEU A 414 -9.59 -30.32 20.56
CA LEU A 414 -8.73 -31.36 20.00
C LEU A 414 -9.43 -32.73 19.98
N TYR A 415 -10.09 -33.16 21.07
CA TYR A 415 -10.83 -34.42 21.09
C TYR A 415 -11.94 -34.44 20.04
N ARG A 416 -12.63 -33.32 19.82
CA ARG A 416 -13.63 -33.19 18.76
C ARG A 416 -13.00 -33.37 17.37
N ALA A 417 -11.87 -32.71 17.11
CA ALA A 417 -11.16 -32.85 15.84
C ALA A 417 -10.71 -34.30 15.59
N VAL A 418 -10.15 -34.97 16.60
CA VAL A 418 -9.76 -36.39 16.54
C VAL A 418 -10.97 -37.30 16.29
N ASP A 419 -12.09 -37.04 16.95
CA ASP A 419 -13.32 -37.81 16.78
C ASP A 419 -13.86 -37.73 15.34
N VAL A 420 -13.87 -36.54 14.76
CA VAL A 420 -14.27 -36.29 13.36
C VAL A 420 -13.28 -36.96 12.40
N TYR A 421 -11.98 -36.75 12.59
CA TYR A 421 -10.93 -37.33 11.75
C TYR A 421 -11.03 -38.86 11.67
N LEU A 422 -11.20 -39.52 12.82
CA LEU A 422 -11.33 -40.97 12.88
C LEU A 422 -12.60 -41.46 12.20
N LYS A 423 -13.71 -40.71 12.25
CA LYS A 423 -14.95 -41.06 11.55
C LYS A 423 -14.78 -41.03 10.03
N VAL A 424 -13.89 -40.18 9.50
CA VAL A 424 -13.65 -40.04 8.06
C VAL A 424 -12.75 -41.15 7.54
N ILE A 425 -11.70 -41.51 8.29
CA ILE A 425 -10.64 -42.41 7.80
C ILE A 425 -10.86 -43.88 8.15
N THR A 426 -11.66 -44.18 9.18
CA THR A 426 -11.93 -45.58 9.55
C THR A 426 -13.34 -46.01 9.19
N PRO A 427 -13.52 -47.17 8.53
CA PRO A 427 -14.85 -47.77 8.38
C PRO A 427 -15.42 -48.07 9.78
N TYR A 428 -16.73 -47.85 9.95
CA TYR A 428 -17.45 -47.79 11.23
C TYR A 428 -17.13 -48.90 12.27
N ASN A 429 -16.65 -50.07 11.82
CA ASN A 429 -16.38 -51.23 12.67
C ASN A 429 -15.02 -51.23 13.41
N VAL A 430 -14.11 -50.29 13.13
CA VAL A 430 -12.74 -50.25 13.74
C VAL A 430 -12.55 -49.04 14.69
N ILE A 431 -13.51 -48.11 14.70
CA ILE A 431 -13.44 -46.79 15.38
C ILE A 431 -13.17 -46.89 16.89
N VAL A 432 -13.79 -47.86 17.59
CA VAL A 432 -13.75 -47.92 19.07
C VAL A 432 -12.38 -48.35 19.59
N TYR A 433 -11.68 -49.25 18.90
CA TYR A 433 -10.39 -49.79 19.32
C TYR A 433 -9.24 -48.82 19.03
N ILE A 434 -9.31 -48.12 17.89
CA ILE A 434 -8.31 -47.13 17.49
C ILE A 434 -8.41 -45.85 18.33
N LYS A 435 -9.62 -45.37 18.65
CA LYS A 435 -9.81 -44.17 19.50
C LYS A 435 -9.08 -44.25 20.85
N ARG A 436 -9.19 -45.39 21.54
CA ARG A 436 -8.50 -45.61 22.82
C ARG A 436 -6.98 -45.79 22.69
N THR A 437 -6.50 -46.22 21.53
CA THR A 437 -5.07 -46.50 21.31
C THR A 437 -4.34 -45.26 20.81
N LEU A 438 -4.95 -44.49 19.89
CA LEU A 438 -4.40 -43.23 19.38
C LEU A 438 -4.36 -42.14 20.46
N VAL A 439 -5.38 -42.04 21.32
CA VAL A 439 -5.39 -41.11 22.47
C VAL A 439 -4.28 -41.46 23.48
N ARG A 440 -4.05 -42.76 23.73
CA ARG A 440 -2.92 -43.19 24.57
C ARG A 440 -1.58 -42.95 23.88
N PHE A 441 -1.52 -43.09 22.56
CA PHE A 441 -0.32 -42.87 21.76
C PHE A 441 0.05 -41.39 21.69
N LEU A 442 -0.89 -40.48 21.47
CA LEU A 442 -0.67 -39.02 21.52
C LEU A 442 -0.24 -38.56 22.91
N LYS A 443 -0.86 -39.07 23.98
CA LYS A 443 -0.41 -38.81 25.35
C LYS A 443 0.99 -39.37 25.64
N ARG A 444 1.37 -40.48 25.01
CA ARG A 444 2.65 -41.16 25.22
C ARG A 444 3.79 -40.58 24.36
N ILE A 445 3.52 -40.13 23.14
CA ILE A 445 4.45 -39.35 22.32
C ILE A 445 4.81 -38.04 23.02
N ARG A 446 3.80 -37.32 23.53
CA ARG A 446 4.01 -36.10 24.31
C ARG A 446 4.87 -36.31 25.55
N PHE A 447 4.72 -37.46 26.23
CA PHE A 447 5.53 -37.83 27.40
C PHE A 447 6.96 -38.28 27.06
N MET A 448 7.26 -38.65 25.81
CA MET A 448 8.63 -39.02 25.40
C MET A 448 9.42 -37.86 24.80
N ILE A 449 8.77 -36.72 24.51
CA ILE A 449 9.39 -35.53 23.89
C ILE A 449 9.68 -34.42 24.93
N SER A 450 9.04 -34.46 26.12
CA SER A 450 9.51 -33.78 27.35
C SER A 450 10.55 -34.63 28.07
#